data_AF-A0A8C2RPI2-F1
#
_entry.id   AF-A0A8C2RPI2-F1
#
_cell.length_a   1.000
_cell.length_b   1.000
_cell.length_c   1.000
_cell.angle_alpha   90.00
_cell.angle_beta   90.00
_cell.angle_gamma   90.00
#
_symmetry.space_group_name_H-M   'P 1'
#
loop_
_entity.id
_entity.type
_entity.pdbx_description
1 polymer ?
#
loop_
_entity_poly.entity_id
_entity_poly.type
_entity_poly.pdbx_seq_one_letter_code
_entity_poly.pdbx_strand_id
1 'polypeptide(L)'
;IEVAMDNSYDFNQKGSCNGIPSEKKNNFLVSEDHGQKILSILQNFREQNIFYDFKIIMKDEIIPCHRCVLAACSDFFRSSQARISQSKH
;
A
#
# COMPACT_ATOMS: atom_id res chain seq x y z
N ILE A 1 -26.46 -8.78 -12.77
CA ILE A 1 -25.20 -8.37 -13.44
C ILE A 1 -24.15 -8.33 -12.35
N GLU A 2 -23.54 -9.49 -12.07
CA GLU A 2 -22.36 -9.58 -11.22
C GLU A 2 -21.16 -9.27 -12.10
N VAL A 3 -20.54 -8.11 -11.88
CA VAL A 3 -19.21 -7.83 -12.42
C VAL A 3 -18.21 -8.34 -11.40
N ALA A 4 -17.86 -9.62 -11.53
CA ALA A 4 -16.69 -10.18 -10.86
C ALA A 4 -15.44 -9.57 -11.50
N MET A 5 -14.71 -8.77 -10.73
CA MET A 5 -13.46 -8.15 -11.17
C MET A 5 -12.33 -9.12 -10.86
N ASP A 6 -11.94 -9.91 -11.86
CA ASP A 6 -10.78 -10.82 -11.81
C ASP A 6 -9.50 -9.97 -11.76
N ASN A 7 -8.90 -9.89 -10.58
CA ASN A 7 -7.65 -9.20 -10.30
C ASN A 7 -6.47 -10.17 -10.48
N SER A 8 -6.24 -10.61 -11.71
CA SER A 8 -5.02 -11.32 -12.10
C SER A 8 -3.93 -10.30 -12.47
N TYR A 9 -3.16 -9.86 -11.47
CA TYR A 9 -1.94 -9.09 -11.68
C TYR A 9 -0.79 -10.05 -11.99
N ASP A 10 -0.62 -10.40 -13.26
CA ASP A 10 0.49 -11.22 -13.73
C ASP A 10 1.80 -10.40 -13.71
N PHE A 11 2.55 -10.52 -12.61
CA PHE A 11 3.91 -10.00 -12.51
C PHE A 11 4.90 -11.08 -12.94
N ASN A 12 5.10 -11.23 -14.25
CA ASN A 12 6.23 -11.98 -14.80
C ASN A 12 6.99 -11.12 -15.81
N GLN A 13 7.80 -10.19 -15.30
CA GLN A 13 8.87 -9.60 -16.08
C GLN A 13 9.94 -10.67 -16.37
N LYS A 14 10.04 -10.98 -17.66
CA LYS A 14 10.97 -11.93 -18.27
C LYS A 14 12.42 -11.44 -18.12
N GLY A 15 13.08 -11.84 -17.03
CA GLY A 15 14.54 -11.77 -16.88
C GLY A 15 15.15 -13.13 -17.19
N SER A 16 15.73 -13.30 -18.39
CA SER A 16 16.43 -14.54 -18.74
C SER A 16 17.84 -14.51 -18.14
N CYS A 17 18.09 -15.34 -17.13
CA CYS A 17 19.44 -15.77 -16.76
C CYS A 17 19.51 -17.30 -16.86
N ASN A 18 20.35 -17.79 -17.77
CA ASN A 18 20.57 -19.22 -17.96
C ASN A 18 21.56 -19.74 -16.90
N GLY A 19 21.06 -20.41 -15.87
CA GLY A 19 21.88 -21.09 -14.87
C GLY A 19 21.07 -21.98 -13.92
N ILE A 20 21.11 -23.30 -14.18
CA ILE A 20 20.78 -24.47 -13.32
C ILE A 20 19.41 -24.48 -12.59
N PRO A 21 18.50 -25.44 -12.88
CA PRO A 21 17.28 -25.64 -12.10
C PRO A 21 17.61 -26.19 -10.70
N SER A 22 17.67 -25.31 -9.70
CA SER A 22 17.52 -25.72 -8.31
C SER A 22 16.05 -25.60 -7.96
N GLU A 23 15.30 -26.70 -8.02
CA GLU A 23 13.92 -26.81 -7.53
C GLU A 23 13.88 -26.65 -6.00
N LYS A 24 14.19 -25.45 -5.50
CA LYS A 24 13.79 -25.07 -4.14
C LYS A 24 12.35 -24.63 -4.24
N LYS A 25 11.44 -25.57 -3.97
CA LYS A 25 10.03 -25.27 -3.69
C LYS A 25 9.99 -24.35 -2.47
N ASN A 26 10.00 -23.04 -2.72
CA ASN A 26 9.79 -22.04 -1.70
C ASN A 26 8.35 -22.24 -1.22
N ASN A 27 8.18 -22.78 -0.02
CA ASN A 27 6.86 -22.87 0.62
C ASN A 27 6.36 -21.45 0.87
N PHE A 28 5.62 -20.89 -0.07
CA PHE A 28 5.06 -19.55 0.01
C PHE A 28 3.84 -19.60 0.94
N LEU A 29 4.06 -19.27 2.20
CA LEU A 29 2.99 -19.13 3.20
C LEU A 29 2.33 -17.77 2.99
N VAL A 30 1.24 -17.73 2.24
CA VAL A 30 0.40 -16.53 2.11
C VAL A 30 -0.78 -16.67 3.06
N SER A 31 -0.96 -15.68 3.92
CA SER A 31 -2.22 -15.50 4.61
C SER A 31 -3.07 -14.55 3.77
N GLU A 32 -4.11 -15.10 3.14
CA GLU A 32 -5.02 -14.37 2.23
C GLU A 32 -5.66 -13.14 2.93
N ASP A 33 -5.88 -13.20 4.24
CA ASP A 33 -6.55 -12.13 5.01
C ASP A 33 -5.60 -11.12 5.68
N HIS A 34 -4.28 -11.33 5.60
CA HIS A 34 -3.35 -10.54 6.41
C HIS A 34 -3.38 -9.05 6.04
N GLY A 35 -3.41 -8.73 4.74
CA GLY A 35 -3.51 -7.36 4.26
C GLY A 35 -4.77 -6.66 4.76
N GLN A 36 -5.91 -7.35 4.73
CA GLN A 36 -7.19 -6.82 5.21
C GLN A 36 -7.15 -6.49 6.70
N LYS A 37 -6.56 -7.38 7.52
CA LYS A 37 -6.40 -7.15 8.97
C LYS A 37 -5.54 -5.92 9.26
N ILE A 38 -4.43 -5.75 8.54
CA ILE A 38 -3.56 -4.56 8.68
C ILE A 38 -4.33 -3.28 8.31
N LEU A 39 -5.08 -3.28 7.20
CA LEU A 39 -5.88 -2.13 6.79
C LEU A 39 -6.96 -1.78 7.82
N SER A 40 -7.62 -2.78 8.43
CA SER A 40 -8.57 -2.55 9.52
C SER A 40 -7.92 -1.91 10.75
N ILE A 41 -6.69 -2.31 11.11
CA ILE A 41 -5.95 -1.69 12.22
C ILE A 41 -5.62 -0.22 11.91
N LEU A 42 -5.13 0.07 10.70
CA LEU A 42 -4.81 1.45 10.28
C LEU A 42 -6.07 2.33 10.21
N GLN A 43 -7.21 1.76 9.80
CA GLN A 43 -8.49 2.45 9.87
C GLN A 43 -8.88 2.78 11.31
N ASN A 44 -8.77 1.82 12.23
CA ASN A 44 -9.08 2.05 13.65
C ASN A 44 -8.20 3.14 14.27
N PHE A 45 -6.91 3.18 13.93
CA PHE A 45 -6.02 4.26 14.38
C PHE A 45 -6.49 5.64 13.89
N ARG A 46 -6.93 5.72 12.63
CA ARG A 46 -7.49 6.95 12.06
C ARG A 46 -8.77 7.37 12.79
N GLU A 47 -9.68 6.44 13.06
CA GLU A 47 -10.95 6.69 13.77
C GLU A 47 -10.73 7.13 15.23
N GLN A 48 -9.73 6.55 15.90
CA GLN A 48 -9.31 6.96 17.24
C GLN A 48 -8.45 8.22 17.25
N ASN A 49 -8.15 8.79 16.08
CA ASN A 49 -7.32 9.97 15.91
C ASN A 49 -5.91 9.81 16.54
N ILE A 50 -5.32 8.62 16.38
CA ILE A 50 -3.97 8.25 16.85
C ILE A 50 -3.12 7.74 15.68
N PHE A 51 -1.80 7.78 15.84
CA PHE A 51 -0.81 7.17 14.93
C PHE A 51 -0.87 7.57 13.44
N TYR A 52 -1.59 8.64 13.09
CA TYR A 52 -1.53 9.23 11.76
C TYR A 52 -0.45 10.32 11.70
N ASP A 53 0.14 10.49 10.52
CA ASP A 53 1.28 11.39 10.29
C ASP A 53 0.98 12.47 9.22
N PHE A 54 -0.25 12.48 8.70
CA PHE A 54 -0.69 13.43 7.68
C PHE A 54 -2.15 13.82 7.84
N LYS A 55 -2.49 15.02 7.35
CA LYS A 55 -3.86 15.53 7.32
C LYS A 55 -4.12 16.13 5.95
N ILE A 56 -5.22 15.73 5.33
CA ILE A 56 -5.72 16.39 4.12
C ILE A 56 -6.70 17.47 4.56
N ILE A 57 -6.48 18.69 4.10
CA ILE A 57 -7.35 19.83 4.37
C ILE A 57 -8.17 20.08 3.11
N MET A 58 -9.50 19.98 3.20
CA MET A 58 -10.41 20.27 2.10
C MET A 58 -11.51 21.19 2.57
N LYS A 59 -11.50 22.43 2.08
CA LYS A 59 -12.47 23.48 2.46
C LYS A 59 -12.54 23.59 4.00
N ASP A 60 -13.60 23.07 4.60
CA ASP A 60 -13.89 23.15 6.04
C ASP A 60 -13.67 21.82 6.78
N GLU A 61 -13.13 20.81 6.09
CA GLU A 61 -12.88 19.48 6.67
C GLU A 61 -11.39 19.15 6.74
N ILE A 62 -11.03 18.42 7.80
CA ILE A 62 -9.69 17.89 8.04
C ILE A 62 -9.79 16.37 8.13
N ILE A 63 -9.07 15.68 7.25
CA ILE A 63 -9.06 14.22 7.17
C ILE A 63 -7.70 13.71 7.66
N PRO A 64 -7.58 13.15 8.88
CA PRO A 64 -6.36 12.47 9.32
C PRO A 64 -6.11 11.21 8.49
N CYS A 65 -4.86 10.94 8.15
CA CYS A 65 -4.49 9.83 7.27
C CYS A 65 -3.02 9.42 7.41
N HIS A 66 -2.70 8.21 6.93
CA HIS A 66 -1.36 7.67 6.93
C HIS A 66 -0.71 7.89 5.57
N ARG A 67 0.47 8.52 5.52
CA ARG A 67 1.17 8.78 4.26
C ARG A 67 1.43 7.48 3.50
N CYS A 68 1.87 6.44 4.20
CA CYS A 68 2.23 5.16 3.59
C CYS A 68 1.07 4.52 2.83
N VAL A 69 -0.15 4.58 3.38
CA VAL A 69 -1.36 4.08 2.73
C VAL A 69 -1.68 4.91 1.49
N LEU A 70 -1.62 6.24 1.58
CA LEU A 70 -1.90 7.12 0.44
C LEU A 70 -0.92 6.89 -0.72
N ALA A 71 0.38 6.74 -0.43
CA ALA A 71 1.39 6.52 -1.47
C ALA A 71 1.30 5.12 -2.11
N ALA A 72 0.86 4.11 -1.36
CA ALA A 72 0.61 2.78 -1.91
C ALA A 72 -0.57 2.79 -2.89
N CYS A 73 -1.60 3.60 -2.63
CA CYS A 73 -2.84 3.60 -3.40
C CYS A 73 -2.96 4.70 -4.47
N SER A 74 -2.06 5.69 -4.49
CA SER A 74 -2.20 6.85 -5.38
C SER A 74 -0.86 7.43 -5.82
N ASP A 75 -0.68 7.54 -7.13
CA ASP A 75 0.48 8.16 -7.78
C ASP A 75 0.66 9.63 -7.40
N PHE A 76 -0.46 10.35 -7.24
CA PHE A 76 -0.45 11.75 -6.81
C PHE A 76 0.16 11.89 -5.41
N PHE A 77 -0.29 11.07 -4.47
CA PHE A 77 0.22 11.10 -3.10
C PHE A 77 1.61 10.46 -2.99
N ARG A 78 1.93 9.46 -3.81
CA ARG A 78 3.27 8.87 -3.90
C ARG A 78 4.31 9.88 -4.35
N SER A 79 4.00 10.66 -5.39
CA SER A 79 4.89 11.71 -5.91
C SER A 79 5.01 12.90 -4.94
N SER A 80 3.92 13.20 -4.21
CA SER A 80 3.90 14.26 -3.19
C SER A 80 4.68 13.89 -1.92
N GLN A 81 4.80 12.59 -1.60
CA GLN A 81 5.51 12.09 -0.43
C GLN A 81 6.99 12.47 -0.42
N ALA A 82 7.64 12.49 -1.60
CA ALA A 82 9.05 12.84 -1.75
C ALA A 82 9.37 14.30 -1.35
N ARG A 83 8.39 15.21 -1.46
CA ARG A 83 8.62 16.65 -1.23
C ARG A 83 8.50 17.09 0.23
N ILE A 84 7.90 16.28 1.10
CA ILE A 84 7.63 16.66 2.51
C ILE A 84 8.85 16.36 3.42
N SER A 85 9.92 15.75 2.89
CA SER A 85 11.17 15.53 3.65
C SER A 85 12.21 16.66 3.56
N GLN A 86 11.97 17.72 2.77
CA GLN A 86 12.96 18.78 2.51
C GLN A 86 12.71 20.10 3.26
N SER A 87 11.87 20.10 4.31
CA SER A 87 11.68 21.29 5.16
C SER A 87 11.80 20.94 6.63
N LYS A 88 13.03 20.62 7.07
CA LYS A 88 13.46 20.86 8.45
C LYS A 88 14.87 21.45 8.43
N HIS A 89 14.89 22.76 8.71
CA HIS A 89 16.00 23.65 9.02
C HIS A 89 16.96 24.07 7.90
#